data_AF-A0A1M6F8N8-F1
#
_entry.id   AF-A0A1M6F8N8-F1
#
_cell.length_a   1.000
_cell.length_b   1.000
_cell.length_c   1.000
_cell.angle_alpha   90.00
_cell.angle_beta   90.00
_cell.angle_gamma   90.00
#
_symmetry.space_group_name_H-M   'P 1'
#
loop_
_entity.id
_entity.type
_entity.pdbx_description
1 polymer ?
#
loop_
_entity_poly.entity_id
_entity_poly.type
_entity_poly.pdbx_seq_one_letter_code
_entity_poly.pdbx_strand_id
1 'polypeptide(L)'
;MKMFLFSLIIFIGIIFIILGILIWKKQKISLFNKNINIDEKNIIEYSKSIGKSYIIIGLSTFMLGGESITDNEILRCILPVIWILAFSASLVKVNKTQKKYKVGIWS
;
A
#
# COMPACT_ATOMS: atom_id res chain seq x y z
N MET A 1 14.78 -5.34 -21.55
CA MET A 1 13.67 -5.94 -20.78
C MET A 1 13.75 -5.64 -19.28
N LYS A 2 14.86 -5.97 -18.58
CA LYS A 2 15.03 -5.70 -17.13
C LYS A 2 14.85 -4.22 -16.75
N MET A 3 15.39 -3.31 -17.54
CA MET A 3 15.31 -1.86 -17.30
C MET A 3 13.88 -1.30 -17.42
N PHE A 4 13.05 -1.88 -18.30
CA PHE A 4 11.64 -1.53 -18.44
C PHE A 4 10.82 -2.02 -17.24
N LEU A 5 11.04 -3.28 -16.81
CA LEU A 5 10.41 -3.84 -15.61
C LEU A 5 10.74 -3.03 -14.36
N PHE A 6 12.00 -2.65 -14.19
CA PHE A 6 12.44 -1.81 -13.07
C PHE A 6 11.73 -0.43 -13.05
N SER A 7 11.67 0.24 -14.20
CA SER A 7 10.96 1.52 -14.33
C SER A 7 9.47 1.39 -13.97
N LEU A 8 8.82 0.31 -14.42
CA LEU A 8 7.42 0.03 -14.12
C LEU A 8 7.19 -0.24 -12.62
N ILE A 9 8.07 -1.01 -11.98
CA ILE A 9 8.02 -1.28 -10.53
C ILE A 9 8.16 0.02 -9.72
N ILE A 10 9.11 0.89 -10.09
CA ILE A 10 9.28 2.19 -9.45
C ILE A 10 8.02 3.03 -9.62
N PHE A 11 7.48 3.11 -10.84
CA PHE A 11 6.29 3.91 -11.10
C PHE A 11 5.10 3.43 -10.26
N ILE A 12 4.88 2.11 -10.16
CA ILE A 12 3.85 1.52 -9.30
C ILE A 12 4.09 1.84 -7.82
N GLY A 13 5.33 1.70 -7.33
CA GLY A 13 5.68 2.02 -5.94
C GLY A 13 5.40 3.49 -5.59
N ILE A 14 5.73 4.41 -6.49
CA ILE A 14 5.43 5.85 -6.33
C ILE A 14 3.92 6.07 -6.26
N ILE A 15 3.12 5.44 -7.14
CA ILE A 15 1.66 5.56 -7.12
C ILE A 15 1.11 5.13 -5.75
N PHE A 16 1.55 3.99 -5.22
CA PHE A 16 1.10 3.50 -3.91
C PHE A 16 1.46 4.46 -2.77
N ILE A 17 2.66 5.04 -2.79
CA ILE A 17 3.08 6.03 -1.78
C ILE A 17 2.23 7.30 -1.88
N ILE A 18 2.03 7.85 -3.08
CA ILE A 18 1.21 9.04 -3.28
C ILE A 18 -0.22 8.79 -2.82
N LEU A 19 -0.82 7.66 -3.21
CA LEU A 19 -2.15 7.27 -2.76
C LEU A 19 -2.21 7.14 -1.23
N GLY A 20 -1.23 6.49 -0.61
CA GLY A 20 -1.17 6.34 0.83
C GLY A 20 -1.04 7.67 1.58
N ILE A 21 -0.25 8.61 1.07
CA ILE A 21 -0.11 9.96 1.63
C ILE A 21 -1.43 10.74 1.49
N LEU A 22 -2.08 10.68 0.33
CA LEU A 22 -3.37 11.36 0.09
C LEU A 22 -4.48 10.83 1.00
N ILE A 23 -4.53 9.50 1.19
CA ILE A 23 -5.47 8.86 2.12
C ILE A 23 -5.14 9.27 3.56
N TRP A 24 -3.88 9.20 3.98
CA TRP A 24 -3.48 9.56 5.34
C TRP A 24 -3.80 11.03 5.66
N LYS A 25 -3.52 11.95 4.73
CA LYS A 25 -3.85 13.38 4.88
C LYS A 25 -5.35 13.69 4.84
N LYS A 26 -6.23 12.67 4.86
CA LYS A 26 -7.70 12.76 4.92
C LYS A 26 -8.34 13.48 3.73
N GLN A 27 -7.58 13.81 2.68
CA GLN A 27 -8.07 14.63 1.57
C GLN A 27 -9.04 13.88 0.65
N LYS A 28 -9.09 12.54 0.68
CA LYS A 28 -9.85 11.74 -0.30
C LYS A 28 -10.81 10.69 0.26
N ILE A 29 -11.02 10.56 1.57
CA ILE A 29 -12.02 9.58 2.06
C ILE A 29 -13.42 9.93 1.53
N SER A 30 -13.75 11.21 1.42
CA SER A 30 -14.97 11.69 0.76
C SER A 30 -15.02 11.43 -0.75
N LEU A 31 -13.87 11.28 -1.41
CA LEU A 31 -13.75 11.01 -2.85
C LEU A 31 -13.85 9.52 -3.20
N PHE A 32 -13.45 8.62 -2.29
CA PHE A 32 -13.42 7.18 -2.56
C PHE A 32 -14.72 6.45 -2.23
N ASN A 33 -15.65 7.04 -1.48
CA ASN A 33 -16.97 6.47 -1.29
C ASN A 33 -17.94 7.54 -0.74
N LYS A 34 -18.89 7.95 -1.58
CA LYS A 34 -20.07 8.72 -1.15
C LYS A 34 -20.91 7.99 -0.07
N ASN A 35 -20.68 6.69 0.14
CA ASN A 35 -21.39 5.83 1.09
C ASN A 35 -20.58 5.45 2.35
N ILE A 36 -19.43 6.10 2.61
CA ILE A 36 -18.71 5.87 3.86
C ILE A 36 -19.47 6.55 5.01
N ASN A 37 -20.21 5.77 5.79
CA ASN A 37 -20.87 6.23 7.02
C ASN A 37 -19.92 5.99 8.22
N ILE A 38 -18.75 6.63 8.20
CA ILE A 38 -17.81 6.60 9.33
C ILE A 38 -17.97 7.91 10.11
N ASP A 39 -18.15 7.81 11.43
CA ASP A 39 -18.12 8.98 12.32
C ASP A 39 -16.85 9.80 12.11
N GLU A 40 -16.95 11.14 12.10
CA GLU A 40 -15.80 12.04 11.90
C GLU A 40 -14.62 11.74 12.84
N LYS A 41 -14.90 11.28 14.07
CA LYS A 41 -13.91 10.85 15.06
C LYS A 41 -13.08 9.65 14.59
N ASN A 42 -13.71 8.74 13.84
CA ASN A 42 -13.14 7.48 13.35
C ASN A 42 -12.47 7.63 11.98
N ILE A 43 -12.85 8.63 11.18
CA ILE A 43 -12.25 8.92 9.86
C ILE A 43 -10.73 9.08 9.96
N ILE A 44 -10.26 9.73 11.03
CA ILE A 44 -8.83 9.99 11.26
C ILE A 44 -8.04 8.70 11.45
N GLU A 45 -8.54 7.80 12.29
CA GLU A 45 -7.89 6.53 12.59
C GLU A 45 -7.92 5.62 11.36
N TYR A 46 -9.07 5.56 10.68
CA TYR A 46 -9.25 4.83 9.42
C TYR A 46 -8.26 5.30 8.35
N SER A 47 -8.20 6.61 8.09
CA SER A 47 -7.34 7.20 7.06
C SER A 47 -5.87 6.92 7.31
N LYS A 48 -5.44 7.03 8.58
CA LYS A 48 -4.07 6.77 9.01
C LYS A 48 -3.72 5.29 8.87
N SER A 49 -4.63 4.39 9.22
CA SER A 49 -4.40 2.94 9.10
C SER A 49 -4.28 2.51 7.64
N ILE A 50 -5.25 2.90 6.80
CA ILE A 50 -5.23 2.58 5.36
C ILE A 50 -4.04 3.24 4.68
N GLY A 51 -3.86 4.55 4.88
CA GLY A 51 -2.78 5.31 4.22
C GLY A 51 -1.39 4.76 4.54
N LYS A 52 -1.11 4.42 5.81
CA LYS A 52 0.15 3.76 6.19
C LYS A 52 0.33 2.40 5.51
N SER A 53 -0.73 1.63 5.36
CA SER A 53 -0.66 0.32 4.70
C SER A 53 -0.31 0.46 3.21
N TYR A 54 -0.88 1.45 2.52
CA TYR A 54 -0.52 1.79 1.14
C TYR A 54 0.92 2.28 1.00
N ILE A 55 1.41 3.08 1.94
CA ILE A 55 2.82 3.51 1.97
C ILE A 55 3.75 2.30 2.14
N ILE A 56 3.43 1.37 3.05
CA ILE A 56 4.22 0.15 3.26
C ILE A 56 4.25 -0.71 1.99
N ILE A 57 3.10 -0.85 1.30
CA ILE A 57 3.04 -1.52 -0.01
C ILE A 57 3.99 -0.86 -0.99
N GLY A 58 3.92 0.47 -1.16
CA GLY A 58 4.79 1.18 -2.09
C GLY A 58 6.29 1.05 -1.76
N LEU A 59 6.66 1.16 -0.48
CA LEU A 59 8.03 0.96 -0.02
C LEU A 59 8.53 -0.47 -0.27
N SER A 60 7.69 -1.47 0.02
CA SER A 60 8.04 -2.86 -0.26
C SER A 60 8.23 -3.09 -1.77
N THR A 61 7.41 -2.46 -2.62
CA THR A 61 7.53 -2.58 -4.07
C THR A 61 8.86 -2.02 -4.59
N PHE A 62 9.42 -1.00 -3.93
CA PHE A 62 10.78 -0.55 -4.25
C PHE A 62 11.85 -1.59 -3.88
N MET A 63 11.67 -2.34 -2.79
CA MET A 63 12.58 -3.44 -2.45
C MET A 63 12.59 -4.52 -3.52
N LEU A 64 11.43 -4.83 -4.10
CA LEU A 64 11.34 -5.73 -5.27
C LEU A 64 12.08 -5.17 -6.48
N GLY A 65 12.01 -3.85 -6.71
CA GLY A 65 12.82 -3.18 -7.73
C GLY A 65 14.33 -3.39 -7.54
N GLY A 66 14.78 -3.46 -6.28
CA GLY A 66 16.16 -3.79 -5.91
C GLY A 66 16.67 -5.12 -6.49
N GLU A 67 15.78 -6.11 -6.70
CA GLU A 67 16.12 -7.39 -7.33
C GLU A 67 16.65 -7.19 -8.76
N SER A 68 16.13 -6.20 -9.49
CA SER A 68 16.48 -5.96 -10.89
C SER A 68 17.84 -5.30 -11.08
N ILE A 69 18.44 -4.75 -10.01
CA ILE A 69 19.69 -3.98 -10.04
C ILE A 69 20.81 -4.60 -9.19
N THR A 70 20.52 -5.66 -8.42
CA THR A 70 21.52 -6.33 -7.58
C THR A 70 22.06 -7.58 -8.26
N ASP A 71 23.38 -7.72 -8.25
CA ASP A 71 24.06 -8.93 -8.73
C ASP A 71 24.19 -10.00 -7.63
N ASN A 72 23.77 -9.70 -6.41
CA ASN A 72 23.83 -10.62 -5.28
C ASN A 72 22.66 -11.60 -5.31
N GLU A 73 22.94 -12.89 -5.58
CA GLU A 73 21.94 -13.96 -5.66
C GLU A 73 21.10 -14.11 -4.39
N ILE A 74 21.72 -13.93 -3.21
CA ILE A 74 21.02 -14.02 -1.92
C ILE A 74 19.98 -12.89 -1.82
N LEU A 75 20.35 -11.66 -2.19
CA LEU A 75 19.40 -10.54 -2.20
C LEU A 75 18.29 -10.74 -3.23
N ARG A 76 18.60 -11.31 -4.40
CA ARG A 76 17.58 -11.63 -5.41
C ARG A 76 16.54 -12.64 -4.91
N CYS A 77 16.95 -13.58 -4.07
CA CYS A 77 16.02 -14.54 -3.47
C CYS A 77 15.23 -13.95 -2.29
N ILE A 78 15.84 -13.08 -1.48
CA ILE A 78 15.24 -12.56 -0.25
C ILE A 78 14.28 -11.38 -0.52
N LEU A 79 14.61 -10.47 -1.43
CA LEU A 79 13.80 -9.26 -1.68
C LEU A 79 12.35 -9.57 -2.09
N PRO A 80 12.07 -10.55 -2.96
CA PRO A 80 10.70 -10.95 -3.28
C PRO A 80 9.96 -11.53 -2.06
N VAL A 81 10.65 -12.28 -1.19
CA VAL A 81 10.05 -12.85 0.02
C VAL A 81 9.64 -11.75 1.00
N ILE A 82 10.53 -10.78 1.23
CA ILE A 82 10.23 -9.59 2.05
C ILE A 82 9.05 -8.82 1.46
N TRP A 83 9.02 -8.65 0.14
CA TRP A 83 7.92 -7.99 -0.55
C TRP A 83 6.58 -8.71 -0.33
N ILE A 84 6.50 -10.02 -0.56
CA ILE A 84 5.28 -10.82 -0.37
C ILE A 84 4.77 -10.71 1.08
N LEU A 85 5.66 -10.79 2.06
CA LEU A 85 5.30 -10.69 3.47
C LEU A 85 4.76 -9.30 3.83
N ALA A 86 5.45 -8.23 3.41
CA ALA A 86 5.03 -6.86 3.67
C ALA A 86 3.72 -6.51 2.96
N PHE A 87 3.56 -6.96 1.72
CA PHE A 87 2.36 -6.79 0.91
C PHE A 87 1.16 -7.50 1.55
N SER A 88 1.32 -8.78 1.90
CA SER A 88 0.27 -9.59 2.53
C SER A 88 -0.15 -9.03 3.88
N ALA A 89 0.82 -8.64 4.73
CA ALA A 89 0.52 -8.01 6.02
C ALA A 89 -0.26 -6.70 5.87
N SER A 90 0.11 -5.89 4.88
CA SER A 90 -0.58 -4.63 4.57
C SER A 90 -2.00 -4.87 4.06
N LEU A 91 -2.21 -5.85 3.18
CA LEU A 91 -3.54 -6.23 2.71
C LEU A 91 -4.43 -6.75 3.85
N VAL A 92 -3.90 -7.61 4.71
CA VAL A 92 -4.63 -8.10 5.89
C VAL A 92 -5.03 -6.92 6.78
N LYS A 93 -4.13 -5.95 6.99
CA LYS A 93 -4.42 -4.75 7.79
C LYS A 93 -5.47 -3.85 7.15
N VAL A 94 -5.42 -3.65 5.83
CA VAL A 94 -6.45 -2.93 5.07
C VAL A 94 -7.80 -3.62 5.22
N ASN A 95 -7.87 -4.94 5.03
CA ASN A 95 -9.12 -5.70 5.12
C ASN A 95 -9.69 -5.68 6.55
N LYS A 96 -8.85 -5.86 7.58
CA LYS A 96 -9.26 -5.72 8.99
C LYS A 96 -9.81 -4.32 9.29
N THR A 97 -9.17 -3.28 8.74
CA THR A 97 -9.60 -1.90 8.91
C THR A 97 -10.94 -1.67 8.21
N GLN A 98 -11.10 -2.09 6.95
CA GLN A 98 -12.37 -1.99 6.21
C GLN A 98 -13.52 -2.72 6.92
N LYS A 99 -13.27 -3.92 7.45
CA LYS A 99 -14.24 -4.67 8.27
C LYS A 99 -14.62 -3.93 9.56
N LYS A 100 -13.63 -3.40 10.31
CA LYS A 100 -13.85 -2.67 11.57
C LYS A 100 -14.81 -1.49 11.38
N TYR A 101 -14.71 -0.81 10.24
CA TYR A 101 -15.48 0.40 9.96
C TYR A 101 -16.63 0.18 8.96
N LYS A 102 -16.92 -1.07 8.56
CA LYS A 102 -17.98 -1.45 7.59
C LYS A 102 -17.92 -0.65 6.28
N VAL A 103 -16.74 -0.62 5.66
CA VAL A 103 -16.47 0.16 4.43
C VAL A 103 -16.14 -0.76 3.26
N GLY A 104 -16.51 -0.36 2.04
CA GLY A 104 -16.09 -1.00 0.80
C GLY A 104 -16.93 -2.23 0.49
N ILE A 105 -16.31 -3.40 0.32
CA ILE A 105 -17.02 -4.67 0.07
C ILE A 105 -17.78 -5.15 1.32
N TRP A 106 -17.43 -4.62 2.49
CA TRP A 106 -18.07 -4.95 3.78
C TRP A 106 -19.14 -3.93 4.19
N SER A 107 -19.49 -3.00 3.29
CA SER A 107 -20.57 -2.02 3.46
C SER A 107 -21.93 -2.65 3.21
#